data_AF-A0A527ZGC8-F1
#
_entry.id   AF-A0A527ZGC8-F1
#
_cell.length_a   1.000
_cell.length_b   1.000
_cell.length_c   1.000
_cell.angle_alpha   90.00
_cell.angle_beta   90.00
_cell.angle_gamma   90.00
#
_symmetry.space_group_name_H-M   'P 1'
#
loop_
_entity.id
_entity.type
_entity.pdbx_description
1 polymer ?
#
loop_
_entity_poly.entity_id
_entity_poly.type
_entity_poly.pdbx_seq_one_letter_code
_entity_poly.pdbx_strand_id
1 'polypeptide(L)'
;GEALRERLYANAARFRSQMGRLGFTLTGADHPIIPVMLGEATLAQEMAARMLKRGIYVIGFSFPVVPKGQARIRTQMSAAHSTADVDRAVEAFAEVARELSII
;
A
#
# COMPACT_ATOMS: atom_id res chain seq x y z
N GLY A 1 -18.98 15.35 8.66
CA GLY A 1 -18.58 13.99 9.08
C GLY A 1 -18.81 12.96 7.99
N GLU A 2 -20.02 12.91 7.45
CA GLU A 2 -20.43 11.96 6.39
C GLU A 2 -19.58 12.05 5.12
N ALA A 3 -19.49 13.23 4.49
CA ALA A 3 -18.67 13.44 3.29
C ALA A 3 -17.18 13.03 3.47
N LEU A 4 -16.62 13.19 4.69
CA LEU A 4 -15.25 12.75 4.97
C LEU A 4 -15.15 11.22 4.98
N ARG A 5 -16.16 10.52 5.50
CA ARG A 5 -16.21 9.05 5.47
C ARG A 5 -16.39 8.55 4.05
N GLU A 6 -17.28 9.15 3.27
CA GLU A 6 -17.47 8.80 1.86
C GLU A 6 -16.16 8.91 1.07
N ARG A 7 -15.45 10.05 1.22
CA ARG A 7 -14.13 10.24 0.57
C ARG A 7 -13.09 9.23 1.05
N LEU A 8 -13.05 8.93 2.35
CA LEU A 8 -12.15 7.91 2.90
C LEU A 8 -12.39 6.54 2.27
N TYR A 9 -13.64 6.10 2.20
CA TYR A 9 -14.01 4.80 1.63
C TYR A 9 -13.85 4.77 0.11
N ALA A 10 -14.12 5.86 -0.60
CA ALA A 10 -13.85 5.98 -2.03
C ALA A 10 -12.35 5.84 -2.34
N ASN A 11 -11.49 6.51 -1.54
CA ASN A 11 -10.03 6.38 -1.66
C ASN A 11 -9.57 4.93 -1.38
N ALA A 12 -10.11 4.29 -0.35
CA ALA A 12 -9.81 2.89 -0.02
C ALA A 12 -10.22 1.91 -1.12
N ALA A 13 -11.43 2.06 -1.65
CA ALA A 13 -11.92 1.22 -2.76
C ALA A 13 -11.06 1.39 -4.01
N ARG A 14 -10.68 2.63 -4.35
CA ARG A 14 -9.80 2.93 -5.49
C ARG A 14 -8.43 2.29 -5.35
N PHE A 15 -7.75 2.54 -4.23
CA PHE A 15 -6.43 1.97 -3.97
C PHE A 15 -6.46 0.44 -4.03
N ARG A 16 -7.42 -0.19 -3.35
CA ARG A 16 -7.58 -1.65 -3.33
C ARG A 16 -7.82 -2.21 -4.73
N SER A 17 -8.71 -1.59 -5.51
CA SER A 17 -9.03 -2.04 -6.87
C SER A 17 -7.82 -1.97 -7.80
N GLN A 18 -7.10 -0.85 -7.80
CA GLN A 18 -5.95 -0.67 -8.69
C GLN A 18 -4.76 -1.55 -8.28
N MET A 19 -4.44 -1.61 -6.98
CA MET A 19 -3.38 -2.50 -6.49
C MET A 19 -3.69 -3.98 -6.76
N GLY A 20 -4.96 -4.39 -6.63
CA GLY A 20 -5.39 -5.74 -7.00
C GLY A 20 -5.23 -6.02 -8.50
N ARG A 21 -5.55 -5.06 -9.37
CA ARG A 21 -5.34 -5.17 -10.83
C ARG A 21 -3.87 -5.30 -11.22
N LEU A 22 -2.97 -4.71 -10.43
CA LEU A 22 -1.52 -4.85 -10.60
C LEU A 22 -0.99 -6.22 -10.14
N GLY A 23 -1.81 -7.06 -9.50
CA GLY A 23 -1.40 -8.39 -9.03
C GLY A 23 -0.87 -8.42 -7.60
N PHE A 24 -0.96 -7.32 -6.84
CA PHE A 24 -0.58 -7.34 -5.43
C PHE A 24 -1.54 -8.17 -4.60
N THR A 25 -0.98 -8.95 -3.67
CA THR A 25 -1.77 -9.63 -2.63
C THR A 25 -2.11 -8.64 -1.53
N LEU A 26 -3.41 -8.36 -1.34
CA LEU A 26 -3.93 -7.47 -0.31
C LEU A 26 -4.70 -8.26 0.75
N THR A 27 -4.59 -7.88 2.03
CA THR A 27 -5.36 -8.52 3.12
C THR A 27 -6.44 -7.59 3.69
N GLY A 28 -7.38 -8.19 4.44
CA GLY A 28 -8.57 -7.50 4.94
C GLY A 28 -9.58 -7.13 3.85
N ALA A 29 -10.71 -6.56 4.25
CA ALA A 29 -11.75 -6.03 3.39
C ALA A 29 -12.44 -4.85 4.09
N ASP A 30 -13.08 -3.97 3.31
CA ASP A 30 -13.98 -2.90 3.79
C ASP A 30 -13.41 -1.99 4.90
N HIS A 31 -12.08 -1.81 4.92
CA HIS A 31 -11.40 -1.00 5.92
C HIS A 31 -10.32 -0.09 5.29
N PRO A 32 -10.11 1.15 5.78
CA PRO A 32 -9.09 2.07 5.26
C PRO A 32 -7.63 1.62 5.45
N ILE A 33 -7.40 0.58 6.25
CA ILE A 33 -6.08 -0.06 6.36
C ILE A 33 -6.01 -1.16 5.30
N ILE A 34 -5.05 -1.03 4.38
CA ILE A 34 -4.88 -1.95 3.25
C ILE A 34 -3.44 -2.48 3.29
N PRO A 35 -3.20 -3.65 3.91
CA PRO A 35 -1.88 -4.24 3.96
C PRO A 35 -1.54 -4.91 2.61
N VAL A 36 -0.41 -4.51 2.04
CA VAL A 36 0.20 -5.09 0.83
C VAL A 36 1.20 -6.14 1.26
N MET A 37 0.93 -7.40 0.94
CA MET A 37 1.73 -8.54 1.39
C MET A 37 2.99 -8.68 0.54
N LEU A 38 4.14 -8.85 1.20
CA LEU A 38 5.46 -8.99 0.58
C LEU A 38 6.21 -10.26 1.04
N GLY A 39 5.82 -10.83 2.18
CA GLY A 39 6.40 -12.05 2.72
C GLY A 39 7.73 -11.81 3.44
N GLU A 40 8.74 -11.39 2.70
CA GLU A 40 10.11 -11.22 3.20
C GLU A 40 10.38 -9.82 3.77
N ALA A 41 11.11 -9.78 4.89
CA ALA A 41 11.41 -8.54 5.61
C ALA A 41 12.28 -7.58 4.79
N THR A 42 13.27 -8.12 4.08
CA THR A 42 14.17 -7.36 3.20
C THR A 42 13.40 -6.70 2.07
N LEU A 43 12.47 -7.43 1.45
CA LEU A 43 11.61 -6.91 0.38
C LEU A 43 10.72 -5.76 0.87
N ALA A 44 10.16 -5.88 2.08
CA ALA A 44 9.37 -4.81 2.69
C ALA A 44 10.20 -3.55 3.00
N GLN A 45 11.42 -3.70 3.49
CA GLN A 45 12.32 -2.57 3.74
C GLN A 45 12.76 -1.90 2.43
N GLU A 46 13.11 -2.69 1.42
CA GLU A 46 13.58 -2.17 0.14
C GLU A 46 12.46 -1.45 -0.62
N MET A 47 11.26 -2.03 -0.64
CA MET A 47 10.09 -1.36 -1.21
C MET A 47 9.82 -0.04 -0.50
N ALA A 48 9.81 0.00 0.84
CA ALA A 48 9.60 1.25 1.58
C ALA A 48 10.67 2.31 1.25
N ALA A 49 11.95 1.92 1.19
CA ALA A 49 13.04 2.84 0.85
C ALA A 49 12.91 3.41 -0.58
N ARG A 50 12.51 2.59 -1.56
CA ARG A 50 12.32 3.02 -2.96
C ARG A 50 11.06 3.87 -3.13
N MET A 51 10.00 3.57 -2.41
CA MET A 51 8.78 4.40 -2.36
C MET A 51 9.10 5.79 -1.79
N LEU A 52 9.91 5.87 -0.73
CA LEU A 52 10.32 7.14 -0.15
C LEU A 52 11.12 8.00 -1.14
N LYS A 53 12.01 7.40 -1.94
CA LYS A 53 12.73 8.12 -3.01
C LYS A 53 11.81 8.72 -4.07
N ARG A 54 10.60 8.16 -4.23
CA ARG A 54 9.54 8.65 -5.13
C ARG A 54 8.60 9.65 -4.44
N GLY A 55 8.90 10.03 -3.20
CA GLY A 55 8.10 10.96 -2.39
C GLY A 55 6.84 10.32 -1.81
N ILE A 56 6.78 8.99 -1.71
CA ILE A 56 5.67 8.26 -1.08
C ILE A 56 6.19 7.61 0.20
N TYR A 57 5.80 8.15 1.35
CA TYR A 57 6.24 7.64 2.64
C TYR A 57 5.33 6.49 3.10
N VAL A 58 5.90 5.29 3.19
CA VAL A 58 5.27 4.08 3.69
C VAL A 58 6.22 3.31 4.60
N ILE A 59 5.67 2.47 5.49
CA ILE A 59 6.46 1.69 6.45
C ILE A 59 6.24 0.20 6.20
N GLY A 60 7.36 -0.53 6.09
CA GLY A 60 7.40 -1.99 6.09
C GLY A 60 7.28 -2.55 7.50
N PHE A 61 6.41 -3.53 7.66
CA PHE A 61 6.22 -4.29 8.90
C PHE A 61 6.77 -5.69 8.71
N SER A 62 7.68 -6.10 9.59
CA SER A 62 8.27 -7.44 9.63
C SER A 62 8.32 -7.95 11.08
N PHE A 63 8.85 -9.15 11.30
CA PHE A 63 9.10 -9.68 12.64
C PHE A 63 9.91 -8.68 13.50
N PRO A 64 9.58 -8.49 14.79
CA PRO A 64 8.57 -9.19 15.60
C PRO A 64 7.14 -8.63 15.50
N VAL A 65 6.92 -7.58 14.71
CA VAL A 65 5.61 -6.90 14.61
C VAL A 65 4.56 -7.74 13.87
N VAL A 66 5.02 -8.56 12.92
CA VAL A 66 4.21 -9.57 12.22
C VAL A 66 4.98 -10.91 12.18
N PRO A 67 4.31 -12.05 12.02
CA PRO A 67 4.99 -13.35 11.89
C PRO A 67 6.04 -13.35 10.78
N LYS A 68 7.07 -14.19 10.93
CA LYS A 68 8.09 -14.41 9.88
C LYS A 68 7.41 -14.91 8.59
N GLY A 69 7.92 -14.49 7.44
CA GLY A 69 7.34 -14.81 6.13
C GLY A 69 6.01 -14.08 5.83
N GLN A 70 5.59 -13.13 6.67
CA GLN A 70 4.38 -12.33 6.46
C GLN A 70 4.64 -10.82 6.53
N ALA A 71 5.83 -10.40 6.11
CA ALA A 71 6.17 -9.00 6.00
C ALA A 71 5.23 -8.29 5.00
N ARG A 72 4.91 -7.03 5.29
CA ARG A 72 3.90 -6.27 4.54
C ARG A 72 4.13 -4.77 4.64
N ILE A 73 3.66 -4.02 3.65
CA ILE A 73 3.50 -2.57 3.76
C ILE A 73 2.07 -2.29 4.23
N ARG A 74 1.91 -1.63 5.38
CA ARG A 74 0.57 -1.27 5.88
C ARG A 74 0.19 0.12 5.42
N THR A 75 -0.53 0.21 4.29
CA THR A 75 -1.06 1.50 3.83
C THR A 75 -2.32 1.88 4.61
N GLN A 76 -2.51 3.18 4.82
CA GLN A 76 -3.65 3.73 5.57
C GLN A 76 -4.22 4.88 4.76
N MET A 77 -5.45 4.72 4.28
CA MET A 77 -6.13 5.76 3.54
C MET A 77 -6.62 6.86 4.46
N SER A 78 -6.69 8.07 3.92
CA SER A 78 -7.18 9.26 4.62
C SER A 78 -8.21 9.96 3.73
N ALA A 79 -9.20 10.57 4.39
CA ALA A 79 -10.11 11.50 3.72
C ALA A 79 -9.38 12.76 3.22
N ALA A 80 -8.15 13.03 3.70
CA ALA A 80 -7.34 14.15 3.24
C ALA A 80 -6.64 13.88 1.90
N HIS A 81 -6.43 12.62 1.50
CA HIS A 81 -5.83 12.30 0.20
C HIS A 81 -6.76 12.69 -0.94
N SER A 82 -6.20 13.32 -1.97
CA SER A 82 -6.88 13.50 -3.25
C SER A 82 -6.86 12.19 -4.05
N THR A 83 -7.73 12.09 -5.06
CA THR A 83 -7.69 10.96 -6.01
C THR A 83 -6.34 10.86 -6.71
N ALA A 84 -5.72 12.01 -7.04
CA ALA A 84 -4.41 12.07 -7.66
C ALA A 84 -3.29 11.55 -6.73
N ASP A 85 -3.37 11.81 -5.42
CA ASP A 85 -2.41 11.25 -4.45
C ASP A 85 -2.50 9.73 -4.40
N VAL A 86 -3.71 9.18 -4.43
CA VAL A 86 -3.95 7.73 -4.46
C VAL A 86 -3.39 7.12 -5.74
N ASP A 87 -3.67 7.72 -6.90
CA ASP A 87 -3.18 7.25 -8.19
C ASP A 87 -1.65 7.29 -8.27
N ARG A 88 -1.04 8.39 -7.83
CA ARG A 88 0.41 8.53 -7.77
C ARG A 88 1.05 7.49 -6.86
N ALA A 89 0.43 7.18 -5.72
CA ALA A 89 0.92 6.13 -4.83
C ALA A 89 0.86 4.75 -5.50
N VAL A 90 -0.24 4.43 -6.20
CA VAL A 90 -0.41 3.17 -6.94
C VAL A 90 0.62 3.05 -8.07
N GLU A 91 0.85 4.11 -8.84
CA GLU A 91 1.84 4.13 -9.90
C GLU A 91 3.26 3.89 -9.35
N ALA A 92 3.62 4.56 -8.25
CA ALA A 92 4.88 4.33 -7.56
C ALA A 92 5.03 2.87 -7.07
N PHE A 93 3.96 2.27 -6.53
CA PHE A 93 3.96 0.86 -6.15
C PHE A 93 4.21 -0.04 -7.38
N ALA A 94 3.57 0.24 -8.51
CA ALA A 94 3.73 -0.53 -9.74
C ALA A 94 5.17 -0.47 -10.26
N GLU A 95 5.77 0.72 -10.30
CA GLU A 95 7.16 0.90 -10.73
C GLU A 95 8.14 0.15 -9.82
N VAL A 96 8.04 0.35 -8.51
CA VAL A 96 8.94 -0.28 -7.55
C VAL A 96 8.78 -1.79 -7.56
N ALA A 97 7.56 -2.31 -7.73
CA ALA A 97 7.34 -3.74 -7.79
C ALA A 97 7.96 -4.39 -9.03
N ARG A 98 7.95 -3.72 -10.19
CA ARG A 98 8.68 -4.18 -11.38
C ARG A 98 10.19 -4.15 -11.16
N GLU A 99 10.72 -3.09 -10.55
CA GLU A 99 12.15 -3.02 -10.20
C GLU A 99 12.60 -4.15 -9.27
N LEU A 100 11.72 -4.57 -8.37
CA LEU A 100 11.96 -5.63 -7.39
C LEU A 100 11.52 -7.02 -7.88
N SER A 101 11.03 -7.14 -9.11
CA SER A 101 10.54 -8.40 -9.69
C SER A 101 9.46 -9.10 -8.83
N ILE A 102 8.57 -8.30 -8.22
CA ILE A 102 7.46 -8.80 -7.39
C ILE A 102 6.24 -9.14 -8.26
N ILE A 103 6.03 -8.37 -9.33
CA ILE A 103 4.99 -8.53 -10.35
C ILE A 103 5.59 -8.33 -11.74
#